data_AF-A0A543F4J4-F1
#
_entry.id   AF-A0A543F4J4-F1
#
_cell.length_a   1.000
_cell.length_b   1.000
_cell.length_c   1.000
_cell.angle_alpha   90.00
_cell.angle_beta   90.00
_cell.angle_gamma   90.00
#
_symmetry.space_group_name_H-M   'P 1'
#
loop_
_entity.id
_entity.type
_entity.pdbx_description
1 polymer ?
#
loop_
_entity_poly.entity_id
_entity_poly.type
_entity_poly.pdbx_seq_one_letter_code
_entity_poly.pdbx_strand_id
1 'polypeptide(L)'
;MKYTKQVHDQLISEMDQYYTDLDGYKDAFVAARDKLVTKGWEENEALESFTAKANSLLEELNDTHTKMQALRNAIDGAFNNAFAADKKVYNSF
;
A
#
# COMPACT_ATOMS: atom_id res chain seq x y z
N MET A 1 9.51 22.37 16.11
CA MET A 1 8.42 21.88 15.22
C MET A 1 8.75 21.74 13.73
N LYS A 2 9.45 22.68 13.05
CA LYS A 2 9.70 22.58 11.59
C LYS A 2 10.28 21.23 11.15
N TYR A 3 11.26 20.71 11.90
CA TYR A 3 11.88 19.41 11.64
C TYR A 3 10.91 18.23 11.77
N THR A 4 10.09 18.18 12.84
CA THR A 4 9.08 17.14 13.05
C THR A 4 8.00 17.14 11.98
N LYS A 5 7.59 18.33 11.51
CA LYS A 5 6.67 18.47 10.38
C LYS A 5 7.30 18.00 9.06
N GLN A 6 8.54 18.37 8.80
CA GLN A 6 9.24 17.94 7.59
C GLN A 6 9.41 16.42 7.54
N VAL A 7 9.76 15.78 8.66
CA VAL A 7 9.87 14.31 8.75
C VAL A 7 8.50 13.65 8.55
N HIS A 8 7.44 14.20 9.16
CA HIS A 8 6.08 13.74 8.94
C HIS A 8 5.70 13.77 7.45
N ASP A 9 5.83 14.95 6.82
CA ASP A 9 5.41 15.17 5.44
C ASP A 9 6.19 14.26 4.48
N GLN A 10 7.49 14.03 4.75
CA GLN A 10 8.31 13.10 3.98
C GLN A 10 7.84 11.65 4.13
N LEU A 11 7.62 11.16 5.36
CA LEU A 11 7.16 9.80 5.60
C LEU A 11 5.80 9.52 4.96
N ILE A 12 4.87 10.48 5.05
CA ILE A 12 3.56 10.35 4.41
C ILE A 12 3.70 10.30 2.89
N SER A 13 4.53 11.17 2.30
CA SER A 13 4.77 11.17 0.87
C SER A 13 5.41 9.87 0.37
N GLU A 14 6.36 9.30 1.10
CA GLU A 14 6.98 8.02 0.75
C GLU A 14 5.96 6.87 0.82
N MET A 15 5.12 6.85 1.85
CA MET A 15 4.05 5.85 2.00
C MET A 15 2.98 5.96 0.89
N ASP A 16 2.62 7.19 0.49
CA ASP A 16 1.70 7.44 -0.62
C ASP A 16 2.27 6.96 -1.96
N GLN A 17 3.56 7.17 -2.19
CA GLN A 17 4.23 6.66 -3.38
C GLN A 17 4.23 5.13 -3.40
N TYR A 18 4.61 4.48 -2.30
CA TYR A 18 4.60 3.02 -2.26
C TYR A 18 3.21 2.42 -2.46
N TYR A 19 2.18 3.07 -1.91
CA TYR A 19 0.80 2.67 -2.12
C TYR A 19 0.40 2.76 -3.60
N THR A 20 0.76 3.86 -4.26
CA THR A 20 0.51 4.07 -5.70
C THR A 20 1.25 3.06 -6.56
N ASP A 21 2.52 2.80 -6.25
CA ASP A 21 3.34 1.83 -6.98
C ASP A 21 2.78 0.41 -6.85
N LEU A 22 2.35 0.02 -5.64
CA LEU A 22 1.77 -1.30 -5.40
C LEU A 22 0.48 -1.51 -6.18
N ASP A 23 -0.40 -0.51 -6.24
CA ASP A 23 -1.64 -0.59 -7.01
C ASP A 23 -1.34 -0.68 -8.51
N GLY A 24 -0.36 0.09 -9.00
CA GLY A 24 0.13 -0.01 -10.38
C GLY A 24 0.69 -1.40 -10.73
N TYR A 25 1.46 -2.02 -9.83
CA TYR A 25 1.95 -3.39 -10.02
C TYR A 25 0.81 -4.41 -10.01
N LYS A 26 -0.21 -4.20 -9.17
CA LYS A 26 -1.41 -5.05 -9.13
C LYS A 26 -2.16 -5.01 -10.45
N ASP A 27 -2.39 -3.83 -11.00
CA ASP A 27 -3.07 -3.65 -12.29
C ASP A 27 -2.29 -4.28 -13.44
N ALA A 28 -0.97 -4.08 -13.47
CA ALA A 28 -0.09 -4.72 -14.45
C ALA A 28 -0.13 -6.26 -14.34
N PHE A 29 -0.14 -6.78 -13.12
CA PHE A 29 -0.25 -8.21 -12.86
C PHE A 29 -1.59 -8.78 -13.33
N VAL A 30 -2.71 -8.13 -13.01
CA VAL A 30 -4.05 -8.53 -13.46
C VAL A 30 -4.12 -8.55 -14.99
N ALA A 31 -3.63 -7.50 -15.65
CA ALA A 31 -3.59 -7.44 -17.10
C ALA A 31 -2.71 -8.54 -17.73
N ALA A 32 -1.61 -8.90 -17.09
CA ALA A 32 -0.73 -9.99 -17.54
C ALA A 32 -1.40 -11.36 -17.34
N ARG A 33 -2.01 -11.60 -16.17
CA ARG A 33 -2.79 -12.82 -15.87
C ARG A 33 -3.88 -13.02 -16.92
N ASP A 34 -4.69 -12.01 -17.17
CA ASP A 34 -5.84 -12.11 -18.07
C ASP A 34 -5.39 -12.42 -19.51
N LYS A 35 -4.28 -11.81 -19.96
CA LYS A 35 -3.67 -12.13 -21.26
C LYS A 35 -3.20 -13.58 -21.33
N LEU A 36 -2.54 -14.09 -20.29
CA LEU A 36 -2.02 -15.46 -20.24
C LEU A 36 -3.14 -16.50 -20.23
N VAL A 37 -4.18 -16.27 -19.42
CA VAL A 37 -5.39 -17.10 -19.36
C VAL A 37 -6.10 -17.11 -20.72
N THR A 38 -6.20 -15.96 -21.40
CA THR A 38 -6.90 -15.86 -22.69
C THR A 38 -6.13 -16.46 -23.87
N LYS A 39 -4.78 -16.45 -23.84
CA LYS A 39 -3.97 -16.77 -25.03
C LYS A 39 -3.23 -18.11 -25.03
N GLY A 40 -2.91 -18.70 -23.89
CA GLY A 40 -1.78 -19.64 -23.85
C GLY A 40 -2.10 -21.09 -23.54
N TRP A 41 -3.26 -21.40 -22.97
CA TRP A 41 -3.45 -22.70 -22.31
C TRP A 41 -4.84 -23.20 -22.69
N GLU A 42 -4.91 -24.13 -23.65
CA GLU A 42 -6.09 -25.01 -23.79
C GLU A 42 -6.45 -25.51 -22.39
N GLU A 43 -7.74 -25.54 -22.02
CA GLU A 43 -8.21 -25.94 -20.69
C GLU A 43 -7.47 -27.20 -20.20
N ASN A 44 -6.45 -26.99 -19.36
CA ASN A 44 -5.57 -28.01 -18.89
C ASN A 44 -5.18 -27.72 -17.43
N GLU A 45 -4.73 -28.74 -16.73
CA GLU A 45 -4.41 -28.67 -15.29
C GLU A 45 -3.39 -27.55 -14.95
N ALA A 46 -2.54 -27.20 -15.91
CA ALA A 46 -1.56 -26.15 -15.74
C ALA A 46 -2.24 -24.76 -15.70
N LEU A 47 -3.30 -24.52 -16.51
CA LEU A 47 -4.04 -23.25 -16.51
C LEU A 47 -4.78 -23.06 -15.18
N GLU A 48 -5.40 -24.12 -14.69
CA GLU A 48 -6.11 -24.12 -13.40
C GLU A 48 -5.14 -23.80 -12.26
N SER A 49 -3.98 -24.48 -12.24
CA SER A 49 -2.92 -24.25 -11.25
C SER A 49 -2.37 -22.81 -11.30
N PHE A 50 -2.10 -22.30 -12.51
CA PHE A 50 -1.68 -20.90 -12.69
C PHE A 50 -2.74 -19.92 -12.17
N THR A 51 -4.01 -20.13 -12.54
CA THR A 51 -5.12 -19.26 -12.13
C THR A 51 -5.28 -19.25 -10.61
N ALA A 52 -5.21 -20.40 -9.96
CA ALA A 52 -5.28 -20.51 -8.51
C ALA A 52 -4.13 -19.76 -7.82
N LYS A 53 -2.90 -19.94 -8.30
CA LYS A 53 -1.73 -19.22 -7.77
C LYS A 53 -1.80 -17.72 -8.03
N ALA A 54 -2.30 -17.31 -9.19
CA ALA A 54 -2.46 -15.91 -9.54
C ALA A 54 -3.50 -15.21 -8.66
N ASN A 55 -4.61 -15.89 -8.35
CA ASN A 55 -5.63 -15.36 -7.44
C ASN A 55 -5.11 -15.26 -6.00
N SER A 56 -4.36 -16.26 -5.53
CA SER A 56 -3.71 -16.19 -4.22
C SER A 56 -2.72 -15.03 -4.12
N LEU A 57 -1.94 -14.77 -5.18
CA LEU A 57 -1.06 -13.59 -5.21
C LEU A 57 -1.86 -12.28 -5.19
N LEU A 58 -2.99 -12.21 -5.90
CA LEU A 58 -3.85 -11.02 -5.90
C LEU A 58 -4.42 -10.73 -4.50
N GLU A 59 -4.78 -11.77 -3.74
CA GLU A 59 -5.20 -11.64 -2.33
C GLU A 59 -4.09 -11.04 -1.46
N GLU A 60 -2.87 -11.56 -1.56
CA GLU A 60 -1.70 -11.05 -0.83
C GLU A 60 -1.38 -9.58 -1.18
N LEU A 61 -1.51 -9.20 -2.47
CA LEU A 61 -1.32 -7.82 -2.91
C LEU A 61 -2.39 -6.89 -2.30
N ASN A 62 -3.66 -7.32 -2.26
CA ASN A 62 -4.75 -6.55 -1.65
C ASN A 62 -4.59 -6.39 -0.13
N ASP A 63 -4.15 -7.45 0.56
CA ASP A 63 -3.87 -7.41 1.99
C ASP A 63 -2.69 -6.49 2.29
N THR A 64 -1.61 -6.58 1.52
CA THR A 64 -0.44 -5.69 1.62
C THR A 64 -0.86 -4.23 1.45
N HIS A 65 -1.68 -3.93 0.46
CA HIS A 65 -2.20 -2.59 0.20
C HIS A 65 -3.01 -2.05 1.39
N THR A 66 -3.85 -2.87 1.99
CA THR A 66 -4.62 -2.52 3.20
C THR A 66 -3.70 -2.24 4.39
N LYS A 67 -2.70 -3.10 4.61
CA LYS A 67 -1.71 -2.93 5.70
C LYS A 67 -0.88 -1.67 5.53
N MET A 68 -0.49 -1.32 4.30
CA MET A 68 0.24 -0.09 4.01
C MET A 68 -0.59 1.16 4.31
N GLN A 69 -1.87 1.16 3.93
CA GLN A 69 -2.78 2.26 4.28
C GLN A 69 -2.93 2.40 5.81
N ALA A 70 -3.08 1.27 6.52
CA ALA A 70 -3.15 1.28 7.98
C ALA A 70 -1.88 1.84 8.63
N LEU A 71 -0.69 1.45 8.11
CA LEU A 71 0.59 1.98 8.58
C LEU A 71 0.71 3.49 8.35
N ARG A 72 0.36 3.97 7.15
CA ARG A 72 0.34 5.40 6.82
C ARG A 72 -0.54 6.19 7.81
N ASN A 73 -1.75 5.70 8.07
CA ASN A 73 -2.68 6.36 8.99
C ASN A 73 -2.18 6.34 10.44
N ALA A 74 -1.49 5.28 10.86
CA ALA A 74 -0.86 5.22 12.18
C ALA A 74 0.28 6.24 12.33
N ILE A 75 1.09 6.43 11.28
CA ILE A 75 2.14 7.45 11.23
C ILE A 75 1.51 8.85 11.36
N ASP A 76 0.53 9.18 10.51
CA ASP A 76 -0.17 10.47 10.54
C ASP A 76 -0.77 10.75 11.94
N GLY A 77 -1.47 9.77 12.51
CA GLY A 77 -2.03 9.87 13.85
C GLY A 77 -0.98 10.11 14.95
N ALA A 78 0.16 9.41 14.90
CA ALA A 78 1.23 9.59 15.88
C ALA A 78 1.84 11.00 15.82
N PHE A 79 2.10 11.53 14.63
CA PHE A 79 2.64 12.87 14.45
C PHE A 79 1.64 13.97 14.82
N ASN A 80 0.36 13.81 14.46
CA ASN A 80 -0.70 14.74 14.87
C ASN A 80 -0.86 14.83 16.39
N ASN A 81 -0.76 13.69 17.08
CA ASN A 81 -0.74 13.66 18.55
C ASN A 81 0.49 14.37 19.12
N ALA A 82 1.67 14.17 18.52
CA ALA A 82 2.89 14.86 18.93
C ALA A 82 2.77 16.39 18.75
N PHE A 83 2.21 16.85 17.63
CA PHE A 83 1.97 18.28 17.39
C PHE A 83 0.98 18.87 18.39
N ALA A 84 -0.08 18.14 18.73
CA ALA A 84 -1.07 18.58 19.72
C ALA A 84 -0.48 18.69 21.13
N ALA A 85 0.37 17.72 21.52
CA ALA A 85 1.06 17.74 22.80
C ALA A 85 2.02 18.94 22.91
N ASP A 86 2.84 19.17 21.89
CA ASP A 86 3.81 20.27 21.87
C ASP A 86 3.10 21.64 21.84
N LYS A 87 1.96 21.78 21.14
CA LYS A 87 1.12 22.99 21.20
C LYS A 87 0.56 23.26 22.60
N LYS A 88 0.14 22.22 23.33
CA LYS A 88 -0.35 22.38 24.72
C LYS A 88 0.76 22.87 25.65
N VAL A 89 1.98 22.36 25.49
CA VAL A 89 3.15 22.81 26.26
C VAL A 89 3.45 24.27 25.96
N TYR A 90 3.53 24.66 24.68
CA TYR A 90 3.77 26.07 24.30
C TYR A 90 2.70 27.03 24.83
N ASN A 91 1.43 26.62 24.84
CA ASN A 91 0.32 27.44 25.36
C ASN A 91 0.23 27.47 26.90
N SER A 92 1.05 26.70 27.60
CA SER A 92 1.08 26.64 29.07
C SER A 92 2.15 27.52 29.73
N PHE A 93 2.92 28.25 28.91
CA PHE A 93 3.86 29.30 29.30
C PHE A 93 3.34 30.67 28.84
#